data_AF-A0A7R9M9F3-F1
#
_entry.id   AF-A0A7R9M9F3-F1
#
_cell.length_a   1.000
_cell.length_b   1.000
_cell.length_c   1.000
_cell.angle_alpha   90.00
_cell.angle_beta   90.00
_cell.angle_gamma   90.00
#
_symmetry.space_group_name_H-M   'P 1'
#
loop_
_entity.id
_entity.type
_entity.pdbx_description
1 polymer ?
#
loop_
_entity_poly.entity_id
_entity_poly.type
_entity_poly.pdbx_seq_one_letter_code
_entity_poly.pdbx_strand_id
1 'polypeptide(L)'
;MSRNANCQTITCNGNKKCLKDGANGSEARCVTCPPMPCPAGRPHVNAVHKHSAANKVLCASNNITYWNWCSMMSDACSTGIYLHVVSGGPCPTNHVFHPIVRQEYLGF
;
A
#
# COMPACT_ATOMS: atom_id res chain seq x y z
N MET A 1 31.21 7.59 -2.45
CA MET A 1 30.30 7.85 -1.31
C MET A 1 28.98 7.15 -1.60
N SER A 2 28.84 5.89 -1.20
CA SER A 2 27.63 5.09 -1.37
C SER A 2 26.58 5.59 -0.38
N ARG A 3 25.80 6.60 -0.78
CA ARG A 3 24.64 7.08 -0.01
C ARG A 3 23.49 6.07 -0.15
N ASN A 4 23.62 4.92 0.51
CA ASN A 4 22.48 4.05 0.73
C ASN A 4 21.62 4.67 1.85
N ALA A 5 20.72 5.58 1.46
CA ALA A 5 19.82 6.25 2.38
C ALA A 5 18.67 5.31 2.75
N ASN A 6 18.52 5.04 4.03
CA ASN A 6 17.44 4.23 4.59
C ASN A 6 16.63 5.10 5.56
N CYS A 7 15.50 4.58 6.05
CA CYS A 7 14.61 5.37 6.93
C CYS A 7 15.21 5.71 8.31
N GLN A 8 16.43 5.25 8.62
CA GLN A 8 17.15 5.66 9.82
C GLN A 8 18.02 6.89 9.56
N THR A 9 18.48 7.10 8.32
CA THR A 9 19.43 8.16 7.96
C THR A 9 18.82 9.29 7.14
N ILE A 10 17.71 9.05 6.44
CA ILE A 10 16.97 10.10 5.73
C ILE A 10 15.91 10.73 6.63
N THR A 11 15.73 12.04 6.49
CA THR A 11 14.58 12.76 7.05
C THR A 11 13.67 13.17 5.90
N CYS A 12 12.41 12.76 5.95
CA CYS A 12 11.41 13.18 4.97
C CYS A 12 10.84 14.54 5.36
N ASN A 13 10.93 15.52 4.45
CA ASN A 13 10.39 16.85 4.71
C ASN A 13 8.87 16.93 4.48
N GLY A 14 8.18 17.72 5.30
CA GLY A 14 6.74 17.94 5.26
C GLY A 14 5.94 16.82 5.94
N ASN A 15 4.70 16.58 5.51
CA ASN A 15 3.84 15.52 6.03
C ASN A 15 4.10 14.15 5.36
N LYS A 16 5.36 13.91 4.96
CA LYS A 16 5.77 12.69 4.27
C LYS A 16 6.29 11.69 5.30
N LYS A 17 5.85 10.45 5.18
CA LYS A 17 6.35 9.33 6.00
C LYS A 17 7.44 8.60 5.23
N CYS A 18 8.48 8.17 5.95
CA CYS A 18 9.50 7.31 5.38
C CYS A 18 9.03 5.86 5.40
N LEU A 19 9.02 5.21 4.24
CA LEU A 19 8.76 3.79 4.10
C LEU A 19 10.02 3.08 3.62
N LYS A 20 10.32 1.94 4.24
CA LYS A 20 11.44 1.10 3.89
C LYS A 20 11.08 0.19 2.72
N ASP A 21 11.83 0.26 1.63
CA ASP A 21 11.64 -0.62 0.49
C ASP A 21 12.52 -1.87 0.63
N GLY A 22 11.90 -2.98 1.04
CA GLY A 22 12.58 -4.26 1.17
C GLY A 22 13.04 -4.84 -0.18
N ALA A 23 12.37 -4.49 -1.29
CA ALA A 23 12.71 -5.00 -2.61
C ALA A 23 13.98 -4.33 -3.17
N ASN A 24 14.22 -3.06 -2.80
CA ASN A 24 15.37 -2.28 -3.25
C ASN A 24 16.46 -2.15 -2.18
N GLY A 25 16.68 -3.20 -1.37
CA GLY A 25 17.81 -3.22 -0.44
C GLY A 25 17.69 -2.25 0.72
N SER A 26 16.47 -2.04 1.25
CA SER A 26 16.16 -1.11 2.36
C SER A 26 16.22 0.37 2.02
N GLU A 27 16.08 0.72 0.74
CA GLU A 27 16.03 2.11 0.29
C GLU A 27 14.84 2.85 0.93
N ALA A 28 15.09 4.08 1.37
CA ALA A 28 14.04 4.93 1.92
C ALA A 28 13.17 5.58 0.84
N ARG A 29 11.86 5.47 0.99
CA ARG A 29 10.86 6.15 0.15
C ARG A 29 10.05 7.12 0.99
N CYS A 30 10.23 8.42 0.75
CA CYS A 30 9.40 9.46 1.36
C CYS A 30 8.08 9.61 0.59
N VAL A 31 6.99 9.12 1.16
CA VAL A 31 5.66 9.17 0.54
C VAL A 31 4.69 9.99 1.37
N THR A 32 3.68 10.57 0.72
CA THR A 32 2.56 11.18 1.44
C THR A 32 1.52 10.10 1.71
N CYS A 33 1.24 9.85 2.99
CA CYS A 33 0.24 8.87 3.37
C CYS A 33 -1.16 9.34 2.95
N PRO A 34 -2.00 8.46 2.39
CA PRO A 34 -3.36 8.82 2.04
C PRO A 34 -4.18 9.12 3.30
N PRO A 35 -5.15 10.04 3.21
CA PRO A 35 -6.08 10.30 4.31
C PRO A 35 -7.00 9.10 4.54
N MET A 36 -7.28 8.81 5.82
CA MET A 36 -8.28 7.82 6.23
C MET A 36 -9.54 8.53 6.75
N PRO A 37 -10.75 8.06 6.40
CA PRO A 37 -11.03 6.91 5.52
C PRO A 37 -10.71 7.22 4.06
N CYS A 38 -10.21 6.21 3.34
CA CYS A 38 -9.96 6.32 1.90
C CYS A 38 -11.24 6.78 1.17
N PRO A 39 -11.16 7.78 0.27
CA PRO A 39 -12.33 8.24 -0.45
C PRO A 39 -12.85 7.10 -1.34
N ALA A 40 -13.99 6.52 -0.97
CA ALA A 40 -14.73 5.63 -1.84
C ALA A 40 -15.14 6.45 -3.06
N GLY A 41 -14.62 6.11 -4.23
CA GLY A 41 -14.76 6.90 -5.45
C GLY A 41 -16.19 7.38 -5.66
N ARG A 42 -16.46 8.65 -5.34
CA ARG A 42 -17.61 9.34 -5.89
C ARG A 42 -17.23 9.64 -7.35
N PRO A 43 -18.08 9.38 -8.35
CA PRO A 43 -17.83 9.83 -9.70
C PRO A 43 -17.94 11.36 -9.72
N HIS A 44 -16.88 12.04 -9.27
CA HIS A 44 -16.77 13.49 -9.38
C HIS A 44 -16.40 13.75 -10.84
N VAL A 45 -17.41 14.15 -11.62
CA VAL A 45 -17.33 14.44 -13.06
C VAL A 45 -16.25 15.47 -13.44
N ASN A 46 -15.64 16.18 -12.47
CA ASN A 46 -14.62 17.20 -12.66
C ASN A 46 -13.38 17.05 -11.76
N ALA A 47 -12.89 15.83 -11.49
CA ALA A 47 -11.62 15.64 -10.76
C ALA A 47 -10.40 15.64 -11.70
N VAL A 48 -9.78 16.82 -11.88
CA VAL A 48 -8.51 17.04 -12.61
C VAL A 48 -7.28 16.55 -11.80
N HIS A 49 -7.49 15.94 -10.64
CA HIS A 49 -6.42 15.22 -9.94
C HIS A 49 -6.35 13.79 -10.46
N LYS A 50 -5.32 13.53 -11.28
CA LYS A 50 -4.89 12.25 -11.88
C LYS A 50 -4.44 11.21 -10.83
N HIS A 51 -5.10 11.19 -9.68
CA HIS A 51 -5.08 10.11 -8.71
C HIS A 51 -6.53 9.65 -8.53
N SER A 52 -7.20 9.38 -9.66
CA SER A 52 -8.40 8.55 -9.64
C SER A 52 -7.93 7.19 -9.11
N ALA A 53 -8.10 6.99 -7.81
CA ALA A 53 -8.17 5.70 -7.18
C ALA A 53 -9.39 5.01 -7.80
N ALA A 54 -9.25 4.60 -9.06
CA ALA A 54 -10.11 3.60 -9.64
C ALA A 54 -10.14 2.48 -8.59
N ASN A 55 -11.34 2.13 -8.13
CA ASN A 55 -11.61 0.99 -7.26
C ASN A 55 -11.17 -0.30 -7.98
N LYS A 56 -9.86 -0.44 -8.14
CA LYS A 56 -9.22 -1.50 -8.88
C LYS A 56 -8.49 -2.32 -7.84
N VAL A 57 -9.00 -3.54 -7.69
CA VAL A 57 -8.35 -4.58 -6.89
C VAL A 57 -6.94 -4.77 -7.43
N LEU A 58 -5.98 -4.88 -6.51
CA LEU A 58 -4.57 -5.03 -6.83
C LEU A 58 -3.90 -6.01 -5.88
N CYS A 59 -2.82 -6.61 -6.37
CA CYS A 59 -1.93 -7.44 -5.60
C CYS A 59 -0.72 -6.63 -5.21
N ALA A 60 -0.40 -6.60 -3.92
CA ALA A 60 0.80 -5.94 -3.42
C ALA A 60 1.96 -6.93 -3.24
N SER A 61 3.17 -6.39 -3.04
CA SER A 61 4.41 -7.16 -2.86
C SER A 61 4.46 -8.03 -1.61
N ASN A 62 3.53 -7.84 -0.68
CA ASN A 62 3.34 -8.69 0.49
C ASN A 62 2.35 -9.86 0.23
N ASN A 63 1.99 -10.11 -1.03
CA ASN A 63 1.00 -11.11 -1.45
C ASN A 63 -0.42 -10.89 -0.89
N ILE A 64 -0.72 -9.65 -0.46
CA ILE A 64 -2.06 -9.27 0.00
C ILE A 64 -2.80 -8.58 -1.14
N THR A 65 -4.06 -8.98 -1.33
CA THR A 65 -4.98 -8.32 -2.26
C THR A 65 -5.64 -7.13 -1.57
N TYR A 66 -5.49 -5.94 -2.14
CA TYR A 66 -6.13 -4.72 -1.66
C TYR A 66 -7.26 -4.29 -2.59
N TRP A 67 -8.35 -3.78 -2.04
CA TRP A 67 -9.52 -3.33 -2.82
C TRP A 67 -9.23 -2.09 -3.66
N ASN A 68 -8.25 -1.27 -3.25
CA ASN A 68 -7.72 -0.18 -4.04
C ASN A 68 -6.31 0.24 -3.58
N TRP A 69 -5.69 1.11 -4.36
CA TRP A 69 -4.39 1.73 -4.05
C TRP A 69 -4.35 2.46 -2.70
N CYS A 70 -5.41 3.19 -2.34
CA CYS A 70 -5.43 3.97 -1.11
C CYS A 70 -5.28 3.07 0.14
N SER A 71 -6.01 1.96 0.17
CA SER A 71 -5.92 0.98 1.26
C SER A 71 -4.55 0.30 1.32
N MET A 72 -3.98 -0.05 0.16
CA MET A 72 -2.61 -0.56 0.08
C MET A 72 -1.60 0.43 0.65
N MET A 73 -1.67 1.70 0.24
CA MET A 73 -0.74 2.72 0.70
C MET A 73 -0.98 3.13 2.16
N SER A 74 -2.23 3.07 2.63
CA SER A 74 -2.54 3.25 4.05
C SER A 74 -1.89 2.19 4.92
N ASP A 75 -1.94 0.92 4.49
CA ASP A 75 -1.30 -0.18 5.19
C ASP A 75 0.24 -0.09 5.10
N ALA A 76 0.79 0.26 3.93
CA ALA A 76 2.21 0.57 3.77
C ALA A 76 2.66 1.65 4.76
N CYS A 77 1.87 2.72 4.90
CA CYS A 77 2.10 3.78 5.87
C CYS A 77 1.97 3.32 7.32
N SER A 78 1.06 2.41 7.64
CA SER A 78 0.90 1.84 8.98
C SER A 78 2.12 1.00 9.37
N THR A 79 2.56 0.13 8.46
CA THR A 79 3.68 -0.80 8.66
C THR A 79 5.06 -0.16 8.51
N GLY A 80 5.15 1.00 7.86
CA GLY A 80 6.45 1.65 7.56
C GLY A 80 7.22 0.95 6.44
N ILE A 81 6.57 0.07 5.67
CA ILE A 81 7.17 -0.71 4.58
C ILE A 81 6.52 -0.26 3.28
N TYR A 82 7.34 -0.01 2.26
CA TYR A 82 6.83 0.36 0.95
C TYR A 82 6.29 -0.90 0.25
N LEU A 83 5.00 -0.87 -0.10
CA LEU A 83 4.34 -1.94 -0.85
C LEU A 83 4.30 -1.59 -2.34
N HIS A 84 4.83 -2.48 -3.18
CA HIS A 84 4.76 -2.36 -4.64
C HIS A 84 3.51 -3.04 -5.17
N VAL A 85 2.92 -2.49 -6.22
CA VAL A 85 1.85 -3.20 -6.96
C VAL A 85 2.50 -4.25 -7.85
N VAL A 86 2.21 -5.52 -7.57
CA VAL A 86 2.66 -6.67 -8.35
C VAL A 86 1.75 -6.90 -9.54
N SER A 87 0.43 -6.80 -9.34
CA SER A 87 -0.56 -7.04 -10.40
C SER A 87 -1.76 -6.12 -10.24
N GLY A 88 -2.31 -5.70 -11.38
CA GLY A 88 -3.57 -4.95 -11.46
C GLY A 88 -4.80 -5.86 -11.40
N GLY A 89 -4.85 -6.72 -10.39
CA GLY A 89 -5.90 -7.69 -10.07
C GLY A 89 -5.57 -8.37 -8.73
N PRO A 90 -6.40 -9.30 -8.24
CA PRO A 90 -6.09 -10.03 -7.01
C PRO A 90 -4.75 -10.77 -7.11
N CYS A 91 -4.09 -10.98 -5.97
CA CYS A 91 -2.91 -11.83 -5.93
C CYS A 91 -3.26 -13.24 -6.42
N PRO A 92 -2.33 -13.93 -7.09
CA PRO A 92 -2.49 -15.34 -7.40
C PRO A 92 -2.39 -16.12 -6.09
N THR A 93 -3.48 -16.20 -5.34
CA THR A 93 -3.54 -17.00 -4.11
C THR A 93 -4.32 -18.28 -4.39
N ASN A 94 -3.70 -19.42 -4.07
CA ASN A 94 -4.43 -20.63 -3.69
C ASN A 94 -5.26 -20.45 -2.40
N HIS A 95 -5.34 -19.24 -1.85
CA HIS A 95 -6.23 -18.89 -0.76
C HIS A 95 -7.44 -18.16 -1.34
N VAL A 96 -8.51 -18.94 -1.35
CA VAL A 96 -9.90 -18.61 -1.62
C VAL A 96 -10.22 -17.25 -1.01
N PHE A 97 -10.81 -16.38 -1.82
CA PHE A 97 -11.60 -15.25 -1.36
C PHE A 97 -12.62 -15.82 -0.36
N HIS A 98 -12.36 -15.75 0.94
CA HIS A 98 -13.39 -16.00 1.95
C HIS A 98 -14.08 -14.66 2.18
N PRO A 99 -15.22 -14.39 1.53
CA PRO A 99 -16.03 -13.25 1.92
C PRO A 99 -16.56 -13.54 3.33
N ILE A 100 -16.07 -12.79 4.30
CA ILE A 100 -16.72 -12.53 5.60
C ILE A 100 -17.41 -13.76 6.23
N VAL A 101 -16.61 -14.63 6.85
CA VAL A 101 -17.05 -15.30 8.08
C VAL A 101 -15.88 -15.39 9.06
N ARG A 102 -16.15 -14.88 10.25
CA ARG A 102 -15.34 -14.92 11.45
C ARG A 102 -15.02 -16.38 11.81
N GLN A 103 -13.76 -16.81 11.70
CA GLN A 103 -13.23 -18.00 12.39
C GLN A 103 -11.69 -17.95 12.34
N GLU A 104 -11.05 -17.54 13.43
CA GLU A 104 -10.56 -18.41 14.52
C GLU A 104 -9.32 -19.22 14.11
N TYR A 105 -8.22 -18.90 14.78
CA TYR A 105 -7.09 -19.76 15.11
C TYR A 105 -7.35 -21.26 14.91
N LEU A 106 -6.56 -21.88 14.02
CA LEU A 106 -6.24 -23.31 14.02
C LEU A 106 -4.70 -23.36 13.84
N GLY A 107 -3.87 -23.72 14.82
CA GLY A 107 -4.17 -24.44 16.05
C GLY A 107 -4.30 -25.94 15.78
N PHE A 108 -3.27 -26.56 15.20
CA PHE A 108 -2.83 -27.95 15.45
C PHE A 108 -1.33 -28.05 15.17
#